data_AF-A0A5N1JSI1-F1
#
_entry.id   AF-A0A5N1JSI1-F1
#
_cell.length_a   1.000
_cell.length_b   1.000
_cell.length_c   1.000
_cell.angle_alpha   90.00
_cell.angle_beta   90.00
_cell.angle_gamma   90.00
#
_symmetry.space_group_name_H-M   'P 1'
#
loop_
_entity.id
_entity.type
_entity.pdbx_description
1 polymer ?
#
loop_
_entity_poly.entity_id
_entity_poly.type
_entity_poly.pdbx_seq_one_letter_code
_entity_poly.pdbx_strand_id
1 'polypeptide(L)'
;MTKTTTSAETPIGEGLSLSQPLDPALSRSTPAALQAIDLTQPLPDLDNATLIPLDLASEYWSPERPGEEKRVFFVKLATSLVKPADDSDELIQLECAYFLEKVNGEVRQIRNGSKRLVGTLADAVDQGFVTQGTPMLLTYMGKKRNRTNSFSADVFSVKPLRVNVGA
;
A
#
# COMPACT_ATOMS: atom_id res chain seq x y z
N MET A 1 -81.43 -1.63 25.59
CA MET A 1 -81.38 -2.85 24.76
C MET A 1 -79.91 -3.08 24.40
N THR A 2 -79.20 -3.87 25.21
CA THR A 2 -78.81 -5.29 24.96
C THR A 2 -77.66 -5.40 23.95
N LYS A 3 -76.43 -5.63 24.43
CA LYS A 3 -75.70 -6.92 24.55
C LYS A 3 -74.73 -7.10 23.36
N THR A 4 -73.41 -7.01 23.58
CA THR A 4 -72.45 -8.12 23.87
C THR A 4 -71.68 -8.51 22.60
N THR A 5 -70.45 -9.04 22.78
CA THR A 5 -69.69 -9.91 21.84
C THR A 5 -68.69 -9.13 20.96
N THR A 6 -67.42 -9.48 20.77
CA THR A 6 -66.46 -10.46 21.31
C THR A 6 -65.13 -10.12 20.62
N SER A 7 -64.00 -10.19 21.33
CA SER A 7 -62.70 -10.50 20.70
C SER A 7 -61.98 -11.51 21.60
N ALA A 8 -61.94 -12.75 21.12
CA ALA A 8 -61.18 -13.88 21.62
C ALA A 8 -59.75 -13.83 21.03
N GLU A 9 -58.71 -14.06 21.84
CA GLU A 9 -57.88 -15.29 21.94
C GLU A 9 -56.54 -15.25 21.17
N THR A 10 -55.47 -15.31 21.97
CA THR A 10 -54.03 -15.62 21.78
C THR A 10 -53.83 -17.01 21.11
N PRO A 11 -52.71 -17.41 20.42
CA PRO A 11 -51.37 -17.58 21.06
C PRO A 11 -50.06 -17.50 20.21
N ILE A 12 -48.97 -17.19 20.94
CA ILE A 12 -47.62 -17.79 21.04
C ILE A 12 -47.04 -18.63 19.86
N GLY A 13 -45.76 -18.33 19.52
CA GLY A 13 -44.79 -19.20 18.81
C GLY A 13 -44.19 -18.49 17.59
N GLU A 14 -42.91 -18.49 17.24
CA GLU A 14 -41.66 -19.16 17.63
C GLU A 14 -40.55 -18.18 17.19
N GLY A 15 -39.48 -17.92 17.95
CA GLY A 15 -38.34 -18.83 17.97
C GLY A 15 -37.53 -18.82 16.67
N LEU A 16 -36.81 -17.73 16.34
CA LEU A 16 -35.65 -17.79 15.44
C LEU A 16 -34.52 -16.90 15.96
N SER A 17 -33.78 -17.48 16.90
CA SER A 17 -32.35 -17.24 17.10
C SER A 17 -31.64 -17.54 15.78
N LEU A 18 -31.24 -16.50 15.04
CA LEU A 18 -30.10 -16.59 14.14
C LEU A 18 -28.88 -16.06 14.87
N SER A 19 -28.29 -16.91 15.71
CA SER A 19 -26.86 -16.92 15.93
C SER A 19 -26.18 -17.21 14.60
N GLN A 20 -25.90 -16.18 13.81
CA GLN A 20 -24.90 -16.32 12.76
C GLN A 20 -23.52 -16.34 13.44
N PRO A 21 -22.67 -17.33 13.18
CA PRO A 21 -21.31 -17.31 13.68
C PRO A 21 -20.61 -16.08 13.12
N LEU A 22 -20.06 -15.25 14.00
CA LEU A 22 -19.11 -14.22 13.64
C LEU A 22 -17.89 -14.95 13.05
N ASP A 23 -17.76 -14.93 11.73
CA ASP A 23 -16.57 -15.43 11.05
C ASP A 23 -15.31 -14.79 11.65
N PRO A 24 -14.41 -15.57 12.29
CA PRO A 24 -13.26 -15.02 12.97
C PRO A 24 -12.07 -14.98 12.00
N ALA A 25 -12.07 -14.09 11.00
CA ALA A 25 -10.84 -13.81 10.23
C ALA A 25 -10.90 -12.54 9.35
N LEU A 26 -11.35 -11.41 9.87
CA LEU A 26 -10.80 -10.13 9.41
C LEU A 26 -9.51 -9.88 10.21
N SER A 27 -8.47 -10.63 9.83
CA SER A 27 -7.11 -10.30 10.26
C SER A 27 -6.86 -8.89 9.76
N ARG A 28 -6.79 -7.92 10.70
CA ARG A 28 -6.13 -6.64 10.45
C ARG A 28 -4.82 -7.02 9.79
N SER A 29 -4.64 -6.69 8.51
CA SER A 29 -3.36 -6.95 7.88
C SER A 29 -2.36 -5.99 8.50
N THR A 30 -1.79 -6.41 9.63
CA THR A 30 -0.52 -5.94 10.14
C THR A 30 0.41 -5.89 8.93
N PRO A 31 1.23 -4.84 8.74
CA PRO A 31 2.30 -4.92 7.76
C PRO A 31 3.00 -6.25 7.99
N ALA A 32 3.14 -7.07 6.93
CA ALA A 32 3.64 -8.44 7.05
C ALA A 32 4.92 -8.40 7.89
N ALA A 33 4.79 -8.76 9.17
CA ALA A 33 5.89 -8.64 10.11
C ALA A 33 6.81 -9.79 9.74
N LEU A 34 7.92 -9.46 9.08
CA LEU A 34 8.93 -10.45 8.74
C LEU A 34 9.41 -11.09 10.03
N GLN A 35 9.31 -12.42 10.09
CA GLN A 35 9.79 -13.17 11.23
C GLN A 35 11.32 -13.14 11.24
N ALA A 36 11.91 -12.68 12.34
CA ALA A 36 13.33 -12.82 12.62
C ALA A 36 13.52 -13.90 13.69
N ILE A 37 14.47 -14.80 13.49
CA ILE A 37 14.84 -15.85 14.45
C ILE A 37 16.19 -15.50 15.06
N ASP A 38 16.33 -15.76 16.36
CA ASP A 38 17.61 -15.65 17.07
C ASP A 38 18.59 -16.71 16.57
N LEU A 39 19.71 -16.26 16.00
CA LEU A 39 20.73 -17.11 15.40
C LEU A 39 21.61 -17.83 16.44
N THR A 40 21.44 -17.54 17.73
CA THR A 40 22.15 -18.26 18.81
C THR A 40 21.46 -19.57 19.20
N GLN A 41 20.24 -19.81 18.68
CA GLN A 41 19.47 -21.03 18.88
C GLN A 41 19.56 -21.95 17.64
N PRO A 42 19.23 -23.25 17.78
CA PRO A 42 19.10 -24.14 16.62
C PRO A 42 18.12 -23.57 15.58
N LEU A 43 18.56 -23.52 14.32
CA LEU A 43 17.76 -22.94 13.24
C LEU A 43 16.56 -23.83 12.88
N PRO A 44 15.37 -23.26 12.65
CA PRO A 44 14.24 -24.02 12.15
C PRO A 44 14.49 -24.51 10.71
N ASP A 45 13.90 -25.65 10.38
CA ASP A 45 13.87 -26.15 9.01
C ASP A 45 12.97 -25.26 8.13
N LEU A 46 13.47 -24.91 6.95
CA LEU A 46 12.79 -24.03 6.00
C LEU A 46 12.11 -24.80 4.86
N ASP A 47 12.25 -26.13 4.77
CA ASP A 47 11.66 -26.95 3.69
C ASP A 47 10.11 -26.87 3.67
N ASN A 48 9.50 -26.60 4.83
CA ASN A 48 8.05 -26.42 4.99
C ASN A 48 7.66 -24.96 5.26
N ALA A 49 8.57 -24.00 5.07
CA ALA A 49 8.27 -22.60 5.28
C ALA A 49 7.25 -22.10 4.24
N THR A 50 6.32 -21.27 4.70
CA THR A 50 5.34 -20.63 3.79
C THR A 50 5.95 -19.38 3.19
N LEU A 51 5.94 -19.30 1.86
CA LEU A 51 6.33 -18.09 1.15
C LEU A 51 5.36 -16.95 1.49
N ILE A 52 5.90 -15.85 1.99
CA ILE A 52 5.18 -14.59 2.05
C ILE A 52 5.21 -14.03 0.61
N PRO A 53 4.05 -13.72 -0.01
CA PRO A 53 3.98 -13.20 -1.39
C PRO A 53 4.35 -11.71 -1.43
N LEU A 54 5.50 -11.37 -0.84
CA LEU A 54 6.10 -10.05 -0.78
C LEU A 54 7.54 -10.17 -1.29
N ASP A 55 7.80 -9.58 -2.45
CA ASP A 55 9.16 -9.44 -2.94
C ASP A 55 9.85 -8.26 -2.22
N LEU A 56 10.94 -8.56 -1.52
CA LEU A 56 11.79 -7.58 -0.83
C LEU A 56 12.78 -6.90 -1.77
N ALA A 57 12.97 -7.40 -2.99
CA ALA A 57 13.74 -6.72 -4.02
C ALA A 57 12.99 -5.45 -4.43
N SER A 58 13.46 -4.30 -3.93
CA SER A 58 12.87 -3.01 -4.28
C SER A 58 13.30 -2.58 -5.68
N GLU A 59 12.49 -2.94 -6.67
CA GLU A 59 12.70 -2.59 -8.07
C GLU A 59 12.72 -1.07 -8.24
N TYR A 60 13.74 -0.53 -8.91
CA TYR A 60 13.79 0.89 -9.23
C TYR A 60 12.89 1.17 -10.43
N TRP A 61 11.71 1.75 -10.19
CA TRP A 61 10.79 2.11 -11.27
C TRP A 61 11.26 3.40 -11.92
N SER A 62 11.72 3.32 -13.18
CA SER A 62 12.16 4.45 -14.00
C SER A 62 11.27 4.57 -15.24
N PRO A 63 10.12 5.27 -15.18
CA PRO A 63 9.25 5.43 -16.34
C PRO A 63 9.93 6.24 -17.44
N GLU A 64 9.76 5.83 -18.69
CA GLU A 64 10.42 6.46 -19.84
C GLU A 64 9.43 7.31 -20.67
N ARG A 65 8.17 6.87 -20.74
CA ARG A 65 7.14 7.45 -21.61
C ARG A 65 6.06 8.15 -20.80
N PRO A 66 5.71 9.41 -21.15
CA PRO A 66 4.56 10.08 -20.56
C PRO A 66 3.30 9.23 -20.67
N GLY A 67 2.54 9.14 -19.59
CA GLY A 67 1.35 8.30 -19.47
C GLY A 67 1.59 6.95 -18.77
N GLU A 68 2.85 6.56 -18.54
CA GLU A 68 3.14 5.38 -17.70
C GLU A 68 2.58 5.57 -16.29
N GLU A 69 1.82 4.59 -15.82
CA GLU A 69 1.12 4.67 -14.54
C GLU A 69 1.36 3.45 -13.64
N LYS A 70 1.30 3.69 -12.33
CA LYS A 70 1.38 2.68 -11.28
C LYS A 70 0.30 2.94 -10.24
N ARG A 71 -0.49 1.92 -9.93
CA ARG A 71 -1.41 1.91 -8.78
C ARG A 71 -0.67 1.29 -7.61
N VAL A 72 -0.45 2.07 -6.57
CA VAL A 72 0.47 1.70 -5.48
C VAL A 72 -0.09 2.06 -4.12
N PHE A 73 0.48 1.47 -3.08
CA PHE A 73 0.37 1.91 -1.69
C PHE A 73 1.67 2.58 -1.28
N PHE A 74 1.58 3.77 -0.69
CA PHE A 74 2.75 4.45 -0.12
C PHE A 74 3.28 3.69 1.11
N VAL A 75 4.58 3.45 1.15
CA VAL A 75 5.23 2.79 2.31
C VAL A 75 5.91 3.82 3.17
N LYS A 76 6.94 4.47 2.63
CA LYS A 76 7.78 5.44 3.35
C LYS A 76 8.65 6.25 2.39
N LEU A 77 9.21 7.33 2.91
CA LEU A 77 10.41 7.97 2.35
C LEU A 77 11.62 7.48 3.13
N ALA A 78 12.69 7.08 2.44
CA ALA A 78 13.94 6.71 3.08
C ALA A 78 15.14 6.93 2.16
N THR A 79 16.28 7.23 2.76
CA THR A 79 17.56 7.37 2.04
C THR A 79 18.13 6.00 1.71
N SER A 80 18.50 5.81 0.45
CA SER A 80 19.25 4.65 -0.03
C SER A 80 20.65 5.08 -0.46
N LEU A 81 21.63 4.22 -0.22
CA LEU A 81 22.90 4.27 -0.92
C LEU A 81 22.71 3.64 -2.30
N VAL A 82 22.95 4.41 -3.36
CA VAL A 82 22.85 3.92 -4.74
C VAL A 82 24.15 4.22 -5.49
N LYS A 83 24.49 3.36 -6.43
CA LYS A 83 25.54 3.68 -7.40
C LYS A 83 25.02 4.78 -8.32
N PRO A 84 25.80 5.86 -8.53
CA PRO A 84 25.42 6.93 -9.44
C PRO A 84 25.42 6.42 -10.90
N ALA A 85 24.66 7.12 -11.75
CA ALA A 85 24.46 6.75 -13.15
C ALA A 85 25.69 6.98 -14.04
N ASP A 86 26.75 7.59 -13.51
CA ASP A 86 28.02 7.86 -14.19
C ASP A 86 29.08 6.77 -13.92
N ASP A 87 28.67 5.63 -13.34
CA ASP A 87 29.53 4.51 -12.96
C ASP A 87 30.69 4.88 -12.04
N SER A 88 30.61 6.01 -11.32
CA SER A 88 31.59 6.30 -10.28
C SER A 88 31.46 5.31 -9.10
N ASP A 89 32.59 4.96 -8.49
CA ASP A 89 32.62 4.08 -7.31
C ASP A 89 32.14 4.79 -6.02
N GLU A 90 31.78 6.08 -6.11
CA GLU A 90 31.26 6.84 -4.99
C GLU A 90 29.75 6.64 -4.84
N LEU A 91 29.34 5.87 -3.83
CA LEU A 91 27.93 5.70 -3.49
C LEU A 91 27.32 7.05 -3.11
N ILE A 92 26.21 7.40 -3.78
CA ILE A 92 25.45 8.60 -3.45
C ILE A 92 24.29 8.26 -2.54
N GLN A 93 24.01 9.15 -1.59
CA GLN A 93 22.79 9.10 -0.79
C GLN A 93 21.64 9.69 -1.61
N LEU A 94 20.66 8.85 -1.93
CA LEU A 94 19.47 9.24 -2.68
C LEU A 94 18.23 8.94 -1.87
N GLU A 95 17.47 9.99 -1.56
CA GLU A 95 16.13 9.85 -1.01
C GLU A 95 15.21 9.19 -2.03
N CYS A 96 14.54 8.13 -1.61
CA CYS A 96 13.62 7.37 -2.44
C CYS A 96 12.25 7.31 -1.78
N ALA A 97 11.21 7.40 -2.60
CA ALA A 97 9.88 7.02 -2.20
C ALA A 97 9.68 5.53 -2.46
N TYR A 98 9.19 4.82 -1.45
CA TYR A 98 8.93 3.38 -1.50
C TYR A 98 7.45 3.11 -1.56
N PHE A 99 7.09 2.15 -2.40
CA PHE A 99 5.71 1.78 -2.66
C PHE A 99 5.54 0.26 -2.73
N LEU A 100 4.32 -0.20 -2.49
CA LEU A 100 3.90 -1.56 -2.83
C LEU A 100 2.94 -1.50 -4.01
N GLU A 101 3.13 -2.34 -5.01
CA GLU A 101 2.11 -2.61 -6.03
C GLU A 101 1.72 -4.08 -6.01
N LYS A 102 0.48 -4.34 -6.41
CA LYS A 102 -0.02 -5.69 -6.60
C LYS A 102 -0.12 -5.97 -8.09
N VAL A 103 0.62 -6.98 -8.57
CA VAL A 103 0.64 -7.39 -9.97
C VAL A 103 0.40 -8.89 -10.02
N ASN A 104 -0.58 -9.32 -10.82
CA ASN A 104 -0.94 -10.74 -10.99
C ASN A 104 -1.17 -11.52 -9.68
N GLY A 105 -1.59 -10.84 -8.61
CA GLY A 105 -1.82 -11.47 -7.30
C GLY A 105 -0.66 -11.33 -6.33
N GLU A 106 0.54 -11.03 -6.81
CA GLU A 106 1.77 -10.89 -6.01
C GLU A 106 1.99 -9.43 -5.60
N VAL A 107 2.52 -9.24 -4.40
CA VAL A 107 2.90 -7.91 -3.91
C VAL A 107 4.39 -7.73 -4.14
N ARG A 108 4.78 -6.67 -4.84
CA ARG A 108 6.18 -6.28 -5.02
C ARG A 108 6.43 -4.89 -4.50
N GLN A 109 7.63 -4.69 -3.97
CA GLN A 109 8.10 -3.38 -3.57
C GLN A 109 8.76 -2.68 -4.75
N ILE A 110 8.34 -1.44 -5.04
CA ILE A 110 9.01 -0.57 -5.99
C ILE A 110 9.49 0.70 -5.30
N ARG A 111 10.52 1.33 -5.87
CA ARG A 111 11.02 2.62 -5.42
C ARG A 111 11.26 3.57 -6.58
N ASN A 112 11.19 4.86 -6.29
CA ASN A 112 11.56 5.91 -7.23
C ASN A 112 12.29 7.05 -6.49
N GLY A 113 13.44 7.46 -7.05
CA GLY A 113 14.31 8.50 -6.49
C GLY A 113 14.14 9.89 -7.14
N SER A 114 13.05 10.14 -7.87
CA SER A 114 12.82 11.46 -8.46
C SER A 114 12.64 12.50 -7.37
N LYS A 115 13.55 13.48 -7.32
CA LYS A 115 13.53 14.58 -6.33
C LYS A 115 12.18 15.29 -6.26
N ARG A 116 11.49 15.45 -7.39
CA ARG A 116 10.16 16.10 -7.42
C ARG A 116 9.06 15.22 -6.85
N LEU A 117 9.08 13.92 -7.15
CA LEU A 117 8.11 12.97 -6.59
C LEU A 117 8.32 12.85 -5.08
N VAL A 118 9.57 12.67 -4.65
CA VAL A 118 9.95 12.60 -3.23
C VAL A 118 9.53 13.87 -2.51
N GLY A 119 9.86 15.06 -3.03
CA GLY A 119 9.46 16.32 -2.42
C GLY A 119 7.94 16.49 -2.33
N THR A 120 7.20 16.13 -3.38
CA THR A 120 5.72 16.19 -3.37
C THR A 120 5.13 15.27 -2.29
N LEU A 121 5.69 14.08 -2.12
CA LEU A 121 5.23 13.13 -1.10
C LEU A 121 5.67 13.55 0.31
N ALA A 122 6.86 14.12 0.47
CA ALA A 122 7.34 14.65 1.74
C ALA A 122 6.39 15.75 2.24
N ASP A 123 6.08 16.74 1.39
CA ASP A 123 5.14 17.80 1.72
C ASP A 123 3.75 17.25 2.09
N ALA A 124 3.27 16.24 1.36
CA ALA A 124 1.97 15.61 1.62
C ALA A 124 1.95 14.78 2.93
N VAL A 125 3.07 14.16 3.29
CA VAL A 125 3.26 13.45 4.56
C VAL A 125 3.29 14.44 5.72
N ASP A 126 4.06 15.52 5.59
CA ASP A 126 4.19 16.56 6.62
C ASP A 126 2.85 17.27 6.88
N GLN A 127 2.04 17.46 5.84
CA GLN A 127 0.68 18.00 5.94
C GLN A 127 -0.37 16.99 6.43
N GLY A 128 0.00 15.72 6.60
CA GLY A 128 -0.89 14.64 7.06
C GLY A 128 -1.88 14.12 6.00
N PHE A 129 -1.72 14.49 4.73
CA PHE A 129 -2.55 13.98 3.63
C PHE A 129 -2.16 12.56 3.19
N VAL A 130 -0.90 12.18 3.39
CA VAL A 130 -0.36 10.87 3.06
C VAL A 130 0.26 10.24 4.30
N THR A 131 -0.13 9.01 4.57
CA THR A 131 0.49 8.15 5.59
C THR A 131 0.81 6.78 5.00
N GLN A 132 1.62 5.99 5.70
CA GLN A 132 1.89 4.61 5.29
C GLN A 132 0.58 3.85 5.03
N GLY A 133 0.51 3.18 3.88
CA GLY A 133 -0.68 2.47 3.41
C GLY A 133 -1.62 3.32 2.55
N THR A 134 -1.34 4.61 2.32
CA THR A 134 -2.19 5.45 1.46
C THR A 134 -2.16 4.94 0.02
N PRO A 135 -3.31 4.52 -0.56
CA PRO A 135 -3.37 4.08 -1.95
C PRO A 135 -3.35 5.30 -2.89
N MET A 136 -2.59 5.20 -3.98
CA MET A 136 -2.43 6.29 -4.94
C MET A 136 -2.16 5.77 -6.36
N LEU A 137 -2.53 6.59 -7.34
CA LEU A 137 -2.14 6.47 -8.73
C LEU A 137 -0.99 7.44 -8.98
N LEU A 138 0.14 6.89 -9.40
CA LEU A 138 1.28 7.64 -9.88
C LEU A 138 1.25 7.61 -11.41
N THR A 139 1.26 8.77 -12.05
CA THR A 139 1.34 8.88 -13.52
C THR A 139 2.55 9.72 -13.89
N TYR A 140 3.44 9.18 -14.72
CA TYR A 140 4.56 9.94 -15.27
C TYR A 140 4.07 10.89 -16.35
N MET A 141 4.31 12.19 -16.17
CA MET A 141 3.87 13.25 -17.07
C MET A 141 4.97 13.69 -18.05
N GLY A 142 6.11 12.98 -18.07
CA GLY A 142 7.29 13.34 -18.83
C GLY A 142 8.23 14.28 -18.10
N LYS A 143 9.25 14.74 -18.83
CA LYS A 143 10.24 15.69 -18.32
C LYS A 143 9.79 17.12 -18.58
N LYS A 144 9.84 17.97 -17.56
CA LYS A 144 9.64 19.41 -17.71
C LYS A 144 10.96 20.12 -17.52
N ARG A 145 11.41 20.85 -18.55
CA ARG A 145 12.59 21.72 -18.47
C ARG A 145 12.37 22.76 -17.39
N ASN A 146 13.38 22.96 -16.54
CA ASN A 146 13.35 24.01 -15.55
C ASN A 146 13.43 25.37 -16.25
N ARG A 147 12.71 26.38 -15.73
CA ARG A 147 12.76 27.74 -16.27
C ARG A 147 14.15 28.37 -16.12
N THR A 148 14.91 27.94 -15.11
CA THR A 148 16.13 28.61 -14.64
C THR A 148 17.43 27.93 -15.09
N ASN A 149 17.38 26.74 -15.71
CA ASN A 149 18.58 26.04 -16.21
C ASN A 149 18.24 25.04 -17.33
N SER A 150 19.27 24.42 -17.90
CA SER A 150 19.15 23.39 -18.94
C SER A 150 18.68 22.03 -18.40
N PHE A 151 18.53 21.85 -17.09
CA PHE A 151 18.09 20.59 -16.52
C PHE A 151 16.58 20.38 -16.70
N SER A 152 16.20 19.14 -16.99
CA SER A 152 14.81 18.70 -17.04
C SER A 152 14.55 17.76 -15.88
N ALA A 153 13.44 17.95 -15.17
CA ALA A 153 13.05 17.08 -14.07
C ALA A 153 11.80 16.28 -14.46
N ASP A 154 11.77 15.04 -13.98
CA ASP A 154 10.59 14.19 -14.09
C ASP A 154 9.40 14.83 -13.38
N VAL A 155 8.26 14.85 -14.05
CA VAL A 155 7.00 15.33 -13.50
C VAL A 155 6.09 14.14 -13.29
N PHE A 156 5.51 14.07 -12.09
CA PHE A 156 4.54 13.06 -11.74
C PHE A 156 3.21 13.72 -11.38
N SER A 157 2.12 13.09 -11.78
CA SER A 157 0.81 13.31 -11.17
C SER A 157 0.63 12.26 -10.08
N VAL A 158 0.39 12.72 -8.85
CA VAL A 158 0.14 11.86 -7.68
C VAL A 158 -1.31 12.08 -7.28
N LYS A 159 -2.13 11.03 -7.34
CA LYS A 159 -3.55 11.11 -7.01
C LYS A 159 -3.93 10.03 -6.00
N PRO A 160 -4.40 10.38 -4.79
CA PRO A 160 -4.94 9.40 -3.85
C PRO A 160 -6.09 8.62 -4.49
N LEU A 161 -6.17 7.33 -4.18
CA LEU A 161 -7.24 6.45 -4.61
C LEU A 161 -8.17 6.14 -3.44
N ARG A 162 -9.44 5.86 -3.73
CA ARG A 162 -10.36 5.30 -2.75
C ARG A 162 -10.54 3.82 -3.06
N VAL A 163 -10.22 2.95 -2.11
CA VAL A 163 -10.43 1.51 -2.25
C VAL A 163 -11.76 1.16 -1.59
N ASN A 164 -12.63 0.48 -2.33
CA ASN A 164 -13.83 -0.12 -1.76
C ASN A 164 -13.40 -1.39 -1.04
N VAL A 165 -13.15 -1.27 0.26
CA VAL A 165 -13.04 -2.43 1.14
C VAL A 165 -14.48 -2.83 1.44
N GLY A 166 -14.91 -4.01 1.00
CA GLY A 166 -16.26 -4.50 1.24
C GLY A 166 -16.61 -4.43 2.74
N ALA A 167 -17.83 -3.98 3.02
CA ALA A 167 -18.40 -3.97 4.36
C ALA A 167 -18.67 -5.40 4.86
#